data_AF-A0A241WPD4-F1
#
_entry.id   AF-A0A241WPD4-F1
#
_cell.length_a   1.000
_cell.length_b   1.000
_cell.length_c   1.000
_cell.angle_alpha   90.00
_cell.angle_beta   90.00
_cell.angle_gamma   90.00
#
_symmetry.space_group_name_H-M   'P 1'
#
loop_
_entity.id
_entity.type
_entity.pdbx_description
1 polymer ?
#
loop_
_entity_poly.entity_id
_entity_poly.type
_entity_poly.pdbx_seq_one_letter_code
_entity_poly.pdbx_strand_id
1 'polypeptide(L)'
;MKPMKNILFVCCFMALSSAAFAQEIKGISTTLAVPLDILAFKKVQLSPNEQNQLCAQVKELCQHRDQWRSLKTADQRLWLLSGADIVQFSASTTGLKLLKKWHVNLSSQEDGTSTGQFVFPKLFPMTQNRYAIAVIDTFSEMYSGGGAGIERASFYELKNSGEIHQFINNYPFSFSRIIRACFSEQDYESSQGNCHDEDALSLEIRPIKPMLWQFRYRYHLSVSPASDSGEKSYQGSRNLNIDLNKAPEQPNIPETWNYAGQE
;
A
#
# COMPACT_ATOMS: atom_id res chain seq x y z
N MET A 1 -99.59 43.31 -10.76
CA MET A 1 -98.58 43.73 -9.76
C MET A 1 -97.22 43.26 -10.24
N LYS A 2 -96.31 44.23 -10.48
CA LYS A 2 -94.83 44.16 -10.65
C LYS A 2 -94.17 43.02 -11.46
N PRO A 3 -93.34 43.37 -12.47
CA PRO A 3 -92.33 42.47 -13.06
C PRO A 3 -91.01 42.55 -12.26
N MET A 4 -90.17 41.51 -12.32
CA MET A 4 -88.71 41.49 -12.03
C MET A 4 -88.25 40.02 -12.05
N LYS A 5 -87.14 39.58 -12.64
CA LYS A 5 -86.16 40.14 -13.58
C LYS A 5 -85.41 38.90 -14.10
N ASN A 6 -85.39 38.67 -15.41
CA ASN A 6 -84.51 37.68 -16.04
C ASN A 6 -83.08 38.20 -16.04
N ILE A 7 -82.12 37.38 -15.63
CA ILE A 7 -80.70 37.55 -15.96
C ILE A 7 -80.18 36.24 -16.54
N LEU A 8 -79.89 36.31 -17.84
CA LEU A 8 -79.06 35.39 -18.60
C LEU A 8 -77.62 35.49 -18.10
N PHE A 9 -76.91 34.36 -17.95
CA PHE A 9 -75.48 34.32 -18.31
C PHE A 9 -75.11 32.90 -18.72
N VAL A 10 -74.66 32.78 -19.97
CA VAL A 10 -74.16 31.56 -20.62
C VAL A 10 -72.75 31.29 -20.09
N CYS A 11 -72.52 30.11 -19.53
CA CYS A 11 -71.17 29.62 -19.20
C CYS A 11 -70.41 29.28 -20.49
N CYS A 12 -69.25 29.93 -20.66
CA CYS A 12 -68.34 29.68 -21.77
C CYS A 12 -67.50 28.43 -21.49
N PHE A 13 -67.40 27.56 -22.49
CA PHE A 13 -66.45 26.45 -22.56
C PHE A 13 -65.00 26.96 -22.50
N MET A 14 -64.18 26.42 -21.59
CA MET A 14 -62.76 26.20 -21.84
C MET A 14 -62.34 24.87 -21.23
N ALA A 15 -61.81 24.00 -22.09
CA ALA A 15 -61.26 22.71 -21.74
C ALA A 15 -60.01 22.88 -20.86
N LEU A 16 -60.02 22.24 -19.70
CA LEU A 16 -58.85 22.11 -18.84
C LEU A 16 -57.87 21.13 -19.50
N SER A 17 -56.73 21.65 -19.95
CA SER A 17 -55.56 20.86 -20.36
C SER A 17 -54.96 20.17 -19.14
N SER A 18 -54.75 18.86 -19.25
CA SER A 18 -54.13 17.99 -18.27
C SER A 18 -52.74 18.51 -17.87
N ALA A 19 -52.59 19.01 -16.65
CA ALA A 19 -51.30 19.26 -16.05
C ALA A 19 -50.69 17.92 -15.62
N ALA A 20 -49.76 17.40 -16.43
CA ALA A 20 -48.85 16.35 -16.00
C ALA A 20 -47.80 16.96 -15.06
N PHE A 21 -47.86 16.61 -13.78
CA PHE A 21 -46.78 16.87 -12.83
C PHE A 21 -45.57 16.02 -13.21
N ALA A 22 -44.62 16.60 -13.96
CA ALA A 22 -43.28 16.06 -14.09
C ALA A 22 -42.48 16.46 -12.83
N GLN A 23 -42.32 15.50 -11.92
CA GLN A 23 -41.46 15.67 -10.76
C GLN A 23 -40.01 15.43 -11.22
N GLU A 24 -39.20 16.49 -11.25
CA GLU A 24 -37.75 16.41 -11.45
C GLU A 24 -37.12 15.61 -10.30
N ILE A 25 -36.82 14.34 -10.55
CA ILE A 25 -35.86 13.60 -9.74
C ILE A 25 -34.49 14.16 -10.10
N LYS A 26 -34.02 15.17 -9.36
CA LYS A 26 -32.61 15.58 -9.37
C LYS A 26 -31.78 14.33 -9.08
N GLY A 27 -31.13 13.83 -10.12
CA GLY A 27 -30.25 12.68 -10.06
C GLY A 27 -29.26 12.85 -8.92
N ILE A 28 -29.33 11.93 -7.97
CA ILE A 28 -28.26 11.70 -7.01
C ILE A 28 -27.09 11.26 -7.89
N SER A 29 -26.15 12.17 -8.16
CA SER A 29 -24.85 11.80 -8.68
C SER A 29 -24.17 11.01 -7.57
N THR A 30 -24.38 9.70 -7.55
CA THR A 30 -23.52 8.78 -6.82
C THR A 30 -22.15 8.87 -7.47
N THR A 31 -21.34 9.82 -6.99
CA THR A 31 -19.91 9.78 -7.20
C THR A 31 -19.46 8.46 -6.59
N LEU A 32 -19.31 7.42 -7.42
CA LEU A 32 -18.65 6.20 -7.02
C LEU A 32 -17.29 6.61 -6.48
N ALA A 33 -17.11 6.50 -5.17
CA ALA A 33 -15.86 6.84 -4.54
C ALA A 33 -14.78 5.96 -5.20
N VAL A 34 -13.76 6.61 -5.77
CA VAL A 34 -12.63 5.89 -6.37
C VAL A 34 -12.07 4.94 -5.32
N PRO A 35 -11.93 3.64 -5.63
CA PRO A 35 -11.41 2.66 -4.67
C PRO A 35 -10.00 3.06 -4.22
N LEU A 36 -9.73 2.90 -2.93
CA LEU A 36 -8.41 3.14 -2.35
C LEU A 36 -7.53 1.92 -2.61
N ASP A 37 -7.02 1.82 -3.83
CA ASP A 37 -6.18 0.71 -4.23
C ASP A 37 -4.70 1.00 -4.02
N ILE A 38 -3.98 0.00 -3.49
CA ILE A 38 -2.52 0.03 -3.46
C ILE A 38 -2.01 -0.14 -4.89
N LEU A 39 -1.21 0.80 -5.36
CA LEU A 39 -0.74 0.83 -6.74
C LEU A 39 0.69 0.32 -6.81
N ALA A 40 0.91 -0.80 -7.49
CA ALA A 40 2.25 -1.35 -7.66
C ALA A 40 2.98 -0.70 -8.84
N PHE A 41 4.21 -0.27 -8.61
CA PHE A 41 5.13 0.09 -9.66
C PHE A 41 5.56 -1.17 -10.41
N LYS A 42 5.43 -1.16 -11.73
CA LYS A 42 5.85 -2.26 -12.60
C LYS A 42 7.14 -1.90 -13.30
N LYS A 43 7.88 -2.91 -13.77
CA LYS A 43 9.03 -2.68 -14.66
C LYS A 43 8.60 -1.76 -15.81
N VAL A 44 9.41 -0.75 -16.12
CA VAL A 44 9.05 0.29 -17.08
C VAL A 44 8.59 -0.28 -18.42
N GLN A 45 7.44 0.20 -18.88
CA GLN A 45 6.90 -0.01 -20.22
C GLN A 45 6.63 1.37 -20.84
N LEU A 46 7.69 2.16 -21.02
CA LEU A 46 7.63 3.49 -21.62
C LEU A 46 8.28 3.47 -23.01
N SER A 47 7.66 4.16 -23.96
CA SER A 47 8.21 4.34 -25.30
C SER A 47 9.55 5.10 -25.25
N PRO A 48 10.44 4.93 -26.24
CA PRO A 48 11.69 5.70 -26.32
C PRO A 48 11.47 7.22 -26.26
N ASN A 49 10.37 7.71 -26.85
CA ASN A 49 10.00 9.13 -26.80
C ASN A 49 9.63 9.58 -25.37
N GLU A 50 8.78 8.82 -24.66
CA GLU A 50 8.47 9.11 -23.25
C GLU A 50 9.75 9.10 -22.40
N GLN A 51 10.63 8.11 -22.58
CA GLN A 51 11.91 8.04 -21.86
C GLN A 51 12.79 9.28 -22.13
N ASN A 52 12.89 9.74 -23.38
CA ASN A 52 13.66 10.93 -23.72
C ASN A 52 13.07 12.20 -23.09
N GLN A 53 11.73 12.34 -23.09
CA GLN A 53 11.04 13.45 -22.43
C GLN A 53 11.27 13.48 -20.91
N LEU A 54 11.27 12.30 -20.28
CA LEU A 54 11.60 12.17 -18.87
C LEU A 54 13.06 12.57 -18.62
N CYS A 55 14.00 12.05 -19.41
CA CYS A 55 15.43 12.32 -19.23
C CYS A 55 15.83 13.77 -19.45
N ALA A 56 15.09 14.52 -20.27
CA ALA A 56 15.30 15.95 -20.40
C ALA A 56 15.01 16.71 -19.07
N GLN A 57 14.11 16.17 -18.24
CA GLN A 57 13.63 16.81 -17.01
C GLN A 57 14.29 16.25 -15.74
N VAL A 58 14.68 14.97 -15.75
CA VAL A 58 15.31 14.27 -14.60
C VAL A 58 16.59 13.54 -15.03
N LYS A 59 17.60 14.31 -15.45
CA LYS A 59 18.85 13.79 -16.04
C LYS A 59 19.55 12.73 -15.17
N GLU A 60 19.59 12.93 -13.86
CA GLU A 60 20.30 12.03 -12.94
C GLU A 60 19.68 10.64 -12.89
N LEU A 61 18.35 10.54 -12.96
CA LEU A 61 17.66 9.25 -12.94
C LEU A 61 17.91 8.43 -14.21
N CYS A 62 18.38 9.06 -15.28
CA CYS A 62 18.61 8.40 -16.56
C CYS A 62 19.92 7.63 -16.67
N GLN A 63 20.77 7.69 -15.65
CA GLN A 63 21.98 6.87 -15.56
C GLN A 63 21.65 5.41 -15.19
N HIS A 64 20.53 5.18 -14.49
CA HIS A 64 20.12 3.87 -13.96
C HIS A 64 18.72 3.46 -14.45
N ARG A 65 18.49 3.51 -15.78
CA ARG A 65 17.17 3.20 -16.39
C ARG A 65 16.71 1.76 -16.15
N ASP A 66 17.64 0.85 -15.91
CA ASP A 66 17.41 -0.55 -15.58
C ASP A 66 16.65 -0.71 -14.26
N GLN A 67 16.80 0.24 -13.33
CA GLN A 67 16.12 0.24 -12.04
C GLN A 67 14.73 0.88 -12.10
N TRP A 68 14.35 1.46 -13.24
CA TRP A 68 13.10 2.19 -13.34
C TRP A 68 11.89 1.28 -13.20
N ARG A 69 10.97 1.75 -12.37
CA ARG A 69 9.62 1.22 -12.28
C ARG A 69 8.62 2.35 -12.49
N SER A 70 7.55 2.06 -13.22
CA SER A 70 6.51 3.05 -13.51
C SER A 70 5.12 2.53 -13.18
N LEU A 71 4.22 3.48 -12.90
CA LEU A 71 2.78 3.24 -12.88
C LEU A 71 2.06 4.45 -13.48
N LYS A 72 0.92 4.21 -14.13
CA LYS A 72 -0.01 5.25 -14.58
C LYS A 72 -1.24 5.21 -13.69
N THR A 73 -1.59 6.34 -13.07
CA THR A 73 -2.78 6.46 -12.21
C THR A 73 -4.03 6.78 -13.03
N ALA A 74 -5.20 6.61 -12.43
CA ALA A 74 -6.49 6.88 -13.08
C ALA A 74 -6.65 8.33 -13.55
N ASP A 75 -5.99 9.28 -12.85
CA ASP A 75 -5.90 10.70 -13.21
C ASP A 75 -4.88 10.98 -14.34
N GLN A 76 -4.42 9.94 -15.06
CA GLN A 76 -3.46 10.00 -16.16
C GLN A 76 -2.07 10.55 -15.77
N ARG A 77 -1.75 10.61 -14.47
CA ARG A 77 -0.39 10.93 -14.04
C ARG A 77 0.51 9.72 -14.18
N LEU A 78 1.73 9.97 -14.63
CA LEU A 78 2.79 8.97 -14.69
C LEU A 78 3.66 9.11 -13.45
N TRP A 79 3.85 8.03 -12.74
CA TRP A 79 4.79 7.95 -11.64
C TRP A 79 5.98 7.09 -12.03
N LEU A 80 7.16 7.51 -11.58
CA LEU A 80 8.43 6.85 -11.77
C LEU A 80 9.07 6.63 -10.40
N LEU A 81 9.56 5.43 -10.15
CA LEU A 81 10.39 5.05 -9.02
C LEU A 81 11.75 4.60 -9.55
N SER A 82 12.83 5.16 -9.02
CA SER A 82 14.21 4.82 -9.37
C SER A 82 15.08 4.92 -8.11
N GLY A 83 15.44 3.77 -7.53
CA GLY A 83 16.15 3.74 -6.25
C GLY A 83 15.37 4.46 -5.15
N ALA A 84 15.96 5.53 -4.63
CA ALA A 84 15.39 6.38 -3.58
C ALA A 84 14.50 7.53 -4.09
N ASP A 85 14.46 7.75 -5.41
CA ASP A 85 13.72 8.86 -6.00
C ASP A 85 12.35 8.43 -6.52
N ILE A 86 11.34 9.22 -6.18
CA ILE A 86 9.97 9.10 -6.68
C ILE A 86 9.64 10.37 -7.44
N VAL A 87 9.12 10.22 -8.66
CA VAL A 87 8.82 11.35 -9.53
C VAL A 87 7.43 11.20 -10.12
N GLN A 88 6.70 12.30 -10.18
CA GLN A 88 5.36 12.37 -10.76
C GLN A 88 5.35 13.33 -11.95
N PHE A 89 4.71 12.92 -13.03
CA PHE A 89 4.52 13.67 -14.26
C PHE A 89 3.03 13.78 -14.60
N SER A 90 2.61 14.91 -15.15
CA SER A 90 1.31 15.05 -15.82
C SER A 90 1.46 14.81 -17.31
N ALA A 91 0.45 14.18 -17.90
CA ALA A 91 0.24 14.29 -19.35
C ALA A 91 -0.16 15.73 -19.72
N SER A 92 0.40 16.25 -20.80
CA SER A 92 0.03 17.52 -21.41
C SER A 92 -0.04 17.37 -22.93
N THR A 93 -0.59 18.37 -23.62
CA THR A 93 -0.65 18.39 -25.10
C THR A 93 0.74 18.32 -25.75
N THR A 94 1.78 18.79 -25.05
CA THR A 94 3.18 18.78 -25.52
C THR A 94 3.99 17.59 -24.99
N GLY A 95 3.37 16.63 -24.31
CA GLY A 95 4.03 15.46 -23.72
C GLY A 95 4.03 15.44 -22.19
N LEU A 96 4.95 14.70 -21.59
CA LEU A 96 5.07 14.57 -20.14
C LEU A 96 5.72 15.81 -19.50
N LYS A 97 5.09 16.36 -18.47
CA LYS A 97 5.61 17.48 -17.68
C LYS A 97 5.83 17.07 -16.23
N LEU A 98 7.02 17.33 -15.70
CA LEU A 98 7.36 17.10 -14.30
C LEU A 98 6.42 17.90 -13.40
N LEU A 99 5.78 17.21 -12.47
CA LEU A 99 4.95 17.81 -11.42
C LEU A 99 5.69 17.89 -10.10
N LYS A 100 6.24 16.76 -9.65
CA LYS A 100 6.84 16.62 -8.32
C LYS A 100 7.98 15.61 -8.33
N LYS A 101 8.93 15.82 -7.45
CA LYS A 101 10.02 14.89 -7.14
C LYS A 101 10.12 14.78 -5.62
N TRP A 102 10.28 13.57 -5.13
CA TRP A 102 10.61 13.24 -3.76
C TRP A 102 11.88 12.41 -3.74
N HIS A 103 12.71 12.63 -2.74
CA HIS A 103 13.92 11.84 -2.49
C HIS A 103 13.85 11.28 -1.07
N VAL A 104 14.18 10.01 -0.92
CA VAL A 104 14.19 9.32 0.36
C VAL A 104 15.63 9.12 0.81
N ASN A 105 15.96 9.56 2.03
CA ASN A 105 17.26 9.26 2.60
C ASN A 105 17.26 7.81 3.07
N LEU A 106 17.81 6.92 2.24
CA LEU A 106 18.05 5.52 2.60
C LEU A 106 19.36 5.46 3.39
N SER A 107 19.35 4.83 4.55
CA SER A 107 20.60 4.58 5.28
C SER A 107 21.40 3.51 4.54
N SER A 108 22.73 3.68 4.54
CA SER A 108 23.68 2.67 4.11
C SER A 108 24.36 2.01 5.31
N GLN A 109 23.76 2.09 6.50
CA GLN A 109 24.42 1.65 7.73
C GLN A 109 24.56 0.13 7.74
N GLU A 110 25.79 -0.32 7.47
CA GLU A 110 26.30 -1.64 7.84
C GLU A 110 26.51 -1.71 9.36
N ASP A 111 25.44 -1.53 10.15
CA ASP A 111 25.48 -1.77 11.59
C ASP A 111 25.39 -3.28 11.84
N GLY A 112 26.34 -4.04 11.29
CA GLY A 112 26.59 -5.49 11.46
C GLY A 112 25.48 -6.49 11.10
N THR A 113 24.21 -6.05 11.05
CA THR A 113 23.00 -6.88 10.97
C THR A 113 22.02 -6.40 9.90
N SER A 114 21.95 -5.09 9.63
CA SER A 114 21.19 -4.57 8.47
C SER A 114 21.95 -4.87 7.18
N THR A 115 21.22 -5.38 6.19
CA THR A 115 21.68 -5.65 4.83
C THR A 115 21.27 -4.57 3.83
N GLY A 116 20.57 -3.53 4.30
CA GLY A 116 20.30 -2.32 3.54
C GLY A 116 18.84 -1.86 3.59
N GLN A 117 18.60 -0.70 2.97
CA GLN A 117 17.26 -0.12 2.84
C GLN A 117 16.84 0.05 1.40
N PHE A 118 15.55 -0.12 1.12
CA PHE A 118 14.99 0.14 -0.20
C PHE A 118 13.55 0.66 -0.14
N VAL A 119 13.11 1.38 -1.18
CA VAL A 119 11.71 1.80 -1.32
C VAL A 119 10.89 0.64 -1.87
N PHE A 120 9.89 0.18 -1.10
CA PHE A 120 8.96 -0.84 -1.55
C PHE A 120 8.18 -0.33 -2.76
N PRO A 121 8.08 -1.09 -3.87
CA PRO A 121 7.60 -0.57 -5.15
C PRO A 121 6.06 -0.51 -5.21
N LYS A 122 5.43 0.11 -4.22
CA LYS A 122 3.99 0.39 -4.18
C LYS A 122 3.70 1.77 -3.61
N LEU A 123 2.67 2.42 -4.15
CA LEU A 123 2.01 3.57 -3.53
C LEU A 123 0.85 3.09 -2.67
N PHE A 124 0.85 3.50 -1.41
CA PHE A 124 -0.20 3.21 -0.45
C PHE A 124 -1.13 4.43 -0.33
N PRO A 125 -2.42 4.32 -0.68
CA PRO A 125 -3.31 5.47 -0.66
C PRO A 125 -3.68 5.86 0.77
N MET A 126 -3.38 7.10 1.16
CA MET A 126 -3.84 7.69 2.42
C MET A 126 -5.22 8.33 2.23
N THR A 127 -5.43 8.95 1.07
CA THR A 127 -6.72 9.45 0.58
C THR A 127 -6.80 9.21 -0.94
N GLN A 128 -7.83 9.70 -1.62
CA GLN A 128 -7.96 9.55 -3.08
C GLN A 128 -6.76 10.07 -3.88
N ASN A 129 -6.11 11.13 -3.40
CA ASN A 129 -5.03 11.82 -4.12
C ASN A 129 -3.75 12.00 -3.29
N ARG A 130 -3.67 11.36 -2.11
CA ARG A 130 -2.50 11.38 -1.23
C ARG A 130 -1.98 9.97 -1.09
N TYR A 131 -0.69 9.81 -1.29
CA TYR A 131 -0.02 8.53 -1.26
C TYR A 131 1.12 8.56 -0.26
N ALA A 132 1.37 7.39 0.31
CA ALA A 132 2.57 7.08 1.06
C ALA A 132 3.38 6.02 0.33
N ILE A 133 4.64 5.91 0.69
CA ILE A 133 5.54 4.81 0.33
C ILE A 133 5.95 4.07 1.59
N ALA A 134 6.48 2.86 1.42
CA ALA A 134 7.19 2.15 2.48
C ALA A 134 8.69 2.12 2.13
N VAL A 135 9.53 2.42 3.10
CA VAL A 135 10.95 2.09 3.09
C VAL A 135 11.11 0.82 3.92
N ILE A 136 11.73 -0.19 3.33
CA ILE A 136 12.00 -1.47 3.98
C ILE A 136 13.46 -1.48 4.41
N ASP A 137 13.69 -1.72 5.70
CA ASP A 137 14.99 -2.08 6.25
C ASP A 137 15.07 -3.60 6.35
N THR A 138 16.13 -4.18 5.79
CA THR A 138 16.33 -5.62 5.72
C THR A 138 17.45 -6.02 6.68
N PHE A 139 17.23 -7.09 7.42
CA PHE A 139 18.23 -7.70 8.29
C PHE A 139 18.32 -9.17 7.94
N SER A 140 19.52 -9.73 7.99
CA SER A 140 19.69 -11.18 7.79
C SER A 140 20.84 -11.74 8.60
N GLU A 141 20.62 -12.93 9.13
CA GLU A 141 21.63 -13.70 9.82
C GLU A 141 21.71 -15.10 9.21
N MET A 142 22.93 -15.61 9.06
CA MET A 142 23.16 -16.98 8.61
C MET A 142 23.89 -17.74 9.71
N TYR A 143 23.51 -19.00 9.91
CA TYR A 143 24.18 -19.91 10.84
C TYR A 143 24.15 -21.33 10.29
N SER A 144 24.97 -22.22 10.85
CA SER A 144 25.06 -23.60 10.37
C SER A 144 23.70 -24.30 10.48
N GLY A 145 23.12 -24.65 9.33
CA GLY A 145 21.81 -25.29 9.29
C GLY A 145 20.61 -24.36 9.23
N GLY A 146 20.81 -23.08 8.95
CA GLY A 146 19.68 -22.19 8.69
C GLY A 146 20.06 -20.72 8.58
N GLY A 147 19.08 -19.88 8.90
CA GLY A 147 19.23 -18.43 8.88
C GLY A 147 17.91 -17.75 9.20
N ALA A 148 17.99 -16.45 9.38
CA ALA A 148 16.84 -15.59 9.61
C ALA A 148 16.89 -14.38 8.68
N GLY A 149 15.72 -13.93 8.22
CA GLY A 149 15.51 -12.70 7.48
C GLY A 149 14.40 -11.89 8.13
N ILE A 150 14.62 -10.59 8.26
CA ILE A 150 13.66 -9.65 8.86
C ILE A 150 13.52 -8.46 7.92
N GLU A 151 12.29 -8.05 7.66
CA GLU A 151 11.97 -6.82 6.97
C GLU A 151 11.12 -5.94 7.87
N ARG A 152 11.54 -4.68 8.05
CA ARG A 152 10.80 -3.67 8.81
C ARG A 152 10.44 -2.51 7.90
N ALA A 153 9.18 -2.09 7.95
CA ALA A 153 8.65 -1.04 7.11
C ALA A 153 8.46 0.27 7.90
N SER A 154 9.04 1.34 7.38
CA SER A 154 8.74 2.71 7.75
C SER A 154 7.92 3.37 6.65
N PHE A 155 6.83 4.03 6.99
CA PHE A 155 5.94 4.66 6.00
C PHE A 155 6.09 6.17 5.98
N TYR A 156 6.19 6.71 4.76
CA TYR A 156 6.40 8.13 4.50
C TYR A 156 5.29 8.66 3.61
N GLU A 157 4.62 9.72 4.05
CA GLU A 157 3.71 10.49 3.22
C GLU A 157 4.49 11.29 2.17
N LEU A 158 4.06 11.22 0.92
CA LEU A 158 4.54 12.08 -0.16
C LEU A 158 3.74 13.39 -0.16
N LYS A 159 4.28 14.44 0.48
CA LYS A 159 3.58 15.74 0.59
C LYS A 159 3.53 16.45 -0.76
N ASN A 160 2.52 17.31 -0.92
CA ASN A 160 2.38 18.12 -2.14
C ASN A 160 3.51 19.13 -2.34
N SER A 161 4.23 19.51 -1.27
CA SER A 161 5.41 20.39 -1.31
C SER A 161 6.65 19.74 -1.96
N GLY A 162 6.64 18.41 -2.18
CA GLY A 162 7.84 17.66 -2.56
C GLY A 162 8.61 17.11 -1.36
N GLU A 163 8.18 17.43 -0.14
CA GLU A 163 8.73 16.86 1.09
C GLU A 163 8.17 15.46 1.38
N ILE A 164 8.92 14.68 2.15
CA ILE A 164 8.48 13.41 2.71
C ILE A 164 8.29 13.53 4.22
N HIS A 165 7.26 12.89 4.75
CA HIS A 165 6.99 12.91 6.20
C HIS A 165 6.77 11.49 6.70
N GLN A 166 7.65 11.04 7.59
CA GLN A 166 7.50 9.74 8.25
C GLN A 166 6.37 9.80 9.28
N PHE A 167 5.47 8.81 9.24
CA PHE A 167 4.36 8.72 10.19
C PHE A 167 4.20 7.32 10.82
N ILE A 168 4.87 6.31 10.27
CA ILE A 168 5.05 4.99 10.90
C ILE A 168 6.53 4.66 10.80
N ASN A 169 7.12 4.16 11.88
CA ASN A 169 8.53 3.77 11.93
C ASN A 169 8.67 2.31 12.34
N ASN A 170 9.51 1.58 11.62
CA ASN A 170 10.05 0.29 12.06
C ASN A 170 9.00 -0.81 12.36
N TYR A 171 7.92 -0.88 11.59
CA TYR A 171 6.88 -1.91 11.78
C TYR A 171 7.29 -3.24 11.15
N PRO A 172 6.95 -4.41 11.73
CA PRO A 172 7.22 -5.70 11.08
C PRO A 172 6.50 -5.78 9.75
N PHE A 173 7.26 -6.13 8.72
CA PHE A 173 6.76 -6.27 7.36
C PHE A 173 6.82 -7.72 6.90
N SER A 174 7.96 -8.38 7.10
CA SER A 174 8.10 -9.81 6.92
C SER A 174 9.17 -10.36 7.88
N PHE A 175 9.08 -11.65 8.16
CA PHE A 175 10.06 -12.39 8.93
C PHE A 175 10.07 -13.83 8.44
N SER A 176 11.26 -14.41 8.36
CA SER A 176 11.46 -15.83 8.15
C SER A 176 12.66 -16.30 8.96
N ARG A 177 12.58 -17.51 9.50
CA ARG A 177 13.66 -18.13 10.25
C ARG A 177 13.60 -19.64 10.06
N ILE A 178 14.77 -20.23 9.82
CA ILE A 178 14.97 -21.66 9.69
C ILE A 178 16.01 -22.07 10.72
N ILE A 179 15.72 -23.07 11.55
CA ILE A 179 16.64 -23.62 12.54
C ILE A 179 16.76 -25.12 12.29
N ARG A 180 17.98 -25.64 12.15
CA ARG A 180 18.20 -27.09 12.02
C ARG A 180 17.79 -27.82 13.28
N ALA A 181 17.03 -28.89 13.11
CA ALA A 181 16.59 -29.79 14.18
C ALA A 181 17.29 -31.16 14.15
N CYS A 182 17.81 -31.61 12.99
CA CYS A 182 18.48 -32.91 12.89
C CYS A 182 20.00 -32.81 13.15
N PHE A 183 20.53 -33.60 14.08
CA PHE A 183 21.95 -33.64 14.42
C PHE A 183 22.55 -35.06 14.40
N SER A 184 21.73 -36.09 14.25
CA SER A 184 22.11 -37.51 14.16
C SER A 184 21.35 -38.23 13.05
N GLU A 185 21.85 -39.40 12.60
CA GLU A 185 21.14 -40.25 11.63
C GLU A 185 19.72 -40.62 12.10
N GLN A 186 19.56 -40.87 13.40
CA GLN A 186 18.27 -41.14 14.00
C GLN A 186 17.30 -39.95 13.87
N ASP A 187 17.79 -38.71 13.96
CA ASP A 187 16.97 -37.51 13.75
C ASP A 187 16.52 -37.40 12.29
N TYR A 188 17.40 -37.71 11.34
CA TYR A 188 17.04 -37.73 9.92
C TYR A 188 15.96 -38.78 9.62
N GLU A 189 16.06 -39.97 10.21
CA GLU A 189 15.07 -41.03 10.06
C GLU A 189 13.73 -40.66 10.71
N SER A 190 13.76 -40.17 11.95
CA SER A 190 12.55 -39.85 12.73
C SER A 190 11.82 -38.59 12.25
N SER A 191 12.55 -37.61 11.71
CA SER A 191 11.98 -36.38 11.14
C SER A 191 11.29 -36.57 9.79
N GLN A 192 11.48 -37.73 9.14
CA GLN A 192 10.99 -38.01 7.78
C GLN A 192 11.39 -36.92 6.77
N GLY A 193 12.59 -36.36 6.92
CA GLY A 193 13.11 -35.28 6.07
C GLY A 193 12.74 -33.86 6.51
N ASN A 194 11.87 -33.70 7.51
CA ASN A 194 11.56 -32.38 8.08
C ASN A 194 12.62 -31.97 9.11
N CYS A 195 13.83 -31.66 8.66
CA CYS A 195 14.97 -31.40 9.54
C CYS A 195 15.13 -29.96 10.03
N HIS A 196 14.09 -29.15 9.93
CA HIS A 196 14.13 -27.76 10.35
C HIS A 196 12.85 -27.34 11.08
N ASP A 197 13.03 -26.45 12.05
CA ASP A 197 11.98 -25.59 12.55
C ASP A 197 11.91 -24.34 11.68
N GLU A 198 10.71 -23.96 11.26
CA GLU A 198 10.47 -22.83 10.37
C GLU A 198 9.47 -21.87 10.99
N ASP A 199 9.88 -20.63 11.22
CA ASP A 199 9.03 -19.55 11.72
C ASP A 199 8.92 -18.47 10.65
N ALA A 200 7.71 -17.95 10.42
CA ALA A 200 7.54 -16.84 9.50
C ALA A 200 6.38 -15.93 9.86
N LEU A 201 6.50 -14.67 9.45
CA LEU A 201 5.44 -13.66 9.44
C LEU A 201 5.42 -12.92 8.10
N SER A 202 4.21 -12.55 7.68
CA SER A 202 3.99 -11.63 6.55
C SER A 202 2.90 -10.61 6.87
N LEU A 203 3.11 -9.38 6.41
CA LEU A 203 2.14 -8.29 6.46
C LEU A 203 1.43 -8.10 5.12
N GLU A 204 0.10 -8.13 5.14
CA GLU A 204 -0.76 -7.65 4.06
C GLU A 204 -1.45 -6.35 4.51
N ILE A 205 -1.34 -5.28 3.70
CA ILE A 205 -1.95 -3.97 4.01
C ILE A 205 -3.21 -3.79 3.15
N ARG A 206 -4.30 -3.34 3.79
CA ARG A 206 -5.56 -3.01 3.13
C ARG A 206 -6.03 -1.61 3.49
N PRO A 207 -6.14 -0.67 2.55
CA PRO A 207 -6.83 0.58 2.78
C PRO A 207 -8.33 0.33 2.98
N ILE A 208 -8.87 0.70 4.14
CA ILE A 208 -10.29 0.48 4.46
C ILE A 208 -11.12 1.71 4.09
N LYS A 209 -10.62 2.90 4.44
CA LYS A 209 -11.18 4.21 4.12
C LYS A 209 -10.08 5.26 4.21
N PRO A 210 -10.31 6.52 3.79
CA PRO A 210 -9.29 7.55 3.92
C PRO A 210 -8.76 7.64 5.35
N MET A 211 -7.43 7.68 5.48
CA MET A 211 -6.69 7.73 6.75
C MET A 211 -6.88 6.51 7.67
N LEU A 212 -7.41 5.38 7.17
CA LEU A 212 -7.51 4.15 7.94
C LEU A 212 -7.05 2.95 7.10
N TRP A 213 -5.98 2.32 7.53
CA TRP A 213 -5.49 1.07 6.98
C TRP A 213 -5.79 -0.09 7.93
N GLN A 214 -5.83 -1.29 7.38
CA GLN A 214 -5.81 -2.54 8.14
C GLN A 214 -4.55 -3.31 7.79
N PHE A 215 -3.74 -3.58 8.80
CA PHE A 215 -2.58 -4.45 8.74
C PHE A 215 -3.02 -5.85 9.09
N ARG A 216 -2.83 -6.80 8.18
CA ARG A 216 -3.24 -8.19 8.32
C ARG A 216 -1.99 -9.05 8.36
N TYR A 217 -1.61 -9.43 9.57
CA TYR A 217 -0.51 -10.33 9.82
C TYR A 217 -0.95 -11.77 9.65
N ARG A 218 -0.14 -12.56 8.95
CA ARG A 218 -0.19 -14.03 8.96
C ARG A 218 1.14 -14.53 9.46
N TYR A 219 1.11 -15.51 10.34
CA TYR A 219 2.33 -16.05 10.93
C TYR A 219 2.19 -17.53 11.27
N HIS A 220 3.31 -18.23 11.34
CA HIS A 220 3.33 -19.63 11.69
C HIS A 220 4.67 -20.06 12.25
N LEU A 221 4.63 -21.16 13.01
CA LEU A 221 5.77 -21.97 13.39
C LEU A 221 5.49 -23.40 12.92
N SER A 222 6.41 -23.99 12.18
CA SER A 222 6.46 -25.41 11.87
C SER A 222 7.62 -26.02 12.64
N VAL A 223 7.33 -26.96 13.55
CA VAL A 223 8.33 -27.64 14.37
C VAL A 223 8.62 -29.02 13.80
N SER A 224 9.90 -29.34 13.62
CA SER A 224 10.39 -30.65 13.22
C SER A 224 10.03 -31.71 14.25
N PRO A 225 9.70 -32.96 13.83
CA PRO A 225 9.57 -34.07 14.77
C PRO A 225 10.84 -34.37 15.58
N ALA A 226 12.01 -33.97 15.07
CA ALA A 226 13.30 -34.10 15.73
C ALA A 226 13.68 -32.87 16.57
N SER A 227 12.84 -31.83 16.60
CA SER A 227 13.12 -30.61 17.36
C SER A 227 13.14 -30.89 18.86
N ASP A 228 14.14 -30.35 19.53
CA ASP A 228 14.30 -30.36 20.98
C ASP A 228 13.75 -29.08 21.65
N SER A 229 13.19 -28.16 20.86
CA SER A 229 12.66 -26.87 21.36
C SER A 229 11.51 -27.01 22.36
N GLY A 230 10.79 -28.14 22.32
CA GLY A 230 9.57 -28.35 23.11
C GLY A 230 8.36 -27.52 22.63
N GLU A 231 8.53 -26.75 21.55
CA GLU A 231 7.46 -25.96 20.94
C GLU A 231 6.49 -26.84 20.17
N LYS A 232 5.29 -26.29 19.89
CA LYS A 232 4.30 -26.93 19.02
C LYS A 232 4.09 -26.10 17.77
N SER A 233 3.93 -26.77 16.63
CA SER A 233 3.56 -26.09 15.40
C SER A 233 2.24 -25.34 15.57
N TYR A 234 2.18 -24.11 15.05
CA TYR A 234 0.98 -23.29 15.06
C TYR A 234 0.90 -22.40 13.82
N GLN A 235 -0.31 -21.95 13.52
CA GLN A 235 -0.56 -20.92 12.51
C GLN A 235 -1.55 -19.92 13.09
N GLY A 236 -1.35 -18.64 12.77
CA GLY A 236 -2.16 -17.56 13.31
C GLY A 236 -2.31 -16.40 12.35
N SER A 237 -3.26 -15.53 12.66
CA SER A 237 -3.42 -14.26 11.97
C SER A 237 -3.91 -13.19 12.93
N ARG A 238 -3.54 -11.94 12.64
CA ARG A 238 -3.95 -10.79 13.45
C ARG A 238 -4.21 -9.59 12.55
N ASN A 239 -5.36 -8.97 12.73
CA ASN A 239 -5.71 -7.74 12.04
C ASN A 239 -5.58 -6.56 13.01
N LEU A 240 -4.89 -5.51 12.57
CA LEU A 240 -4.74 -4.25 13.30
C LEU A 240 -5.26 -3.12 12.43
N ASN A 241 -6.16 -2.30 12.97
CA ASN A 241 -6.59 -1.08 12.29
C ASN A 241 -5.64 0.06 12.66
N ILE A 242 -5.04 0.69 11.67
CA ILE A 242 -4.06 1.76 11.81
C ILE A 242 -4.69 3.08 11.35
N ASP A 243 -5.04 3.93 12.31
CA ASP A 243 -5.46 5.31 12.04
C ASP A 243 -4.21 6.13 11.69
N LEU A 244 -4.10 6.58 10.44
CA LEU A 244 -2.92 7.29 9.95
C LEU A 244 -2.76 8.69 10.58
N ASN A 245 -3.77 9.21 11.29
CA ASN A 245 -3.66 10.46 12.05
C ASN A 245 -3.06 10.24 13.44
N LYS A 246 -3.04 9.00 13.92
CA LYS A 246 -2.66 8.60 15.28
C LYS A 246 -1.90 7.28 15.24
N ALA A 247 -1.08 7.09 14.20
CA ALA A 247 -0.45 5.81 13.97
C ALA A 247 0.31 5.38 15.24
N PRO A 248 0.06 4.18 15.78
CA PRO A 248 0.66 3.78 17.04
C PRO A 248 2.19 3.65 16.88
N GLU A 249 2.94 3.85 17.96
CA GLU A 249 4.40 3.80 17.91
C GLU A 249 4.91 2.40 17.54
N GLN A 250 4.25 1.33 18.00
CA GLN A 250 4.51 -0.05 17.59
C GLN A 250 3.22 -0.90 17.68
N PRO A 251 3.04 -1.90 16.81
CA PRO A 251 2.00 -2.90 17.04
C PRO A 251 2.43 -3.76 18.23
N ASN A 252 1.50 -4.12 19.12
CA ASN A 252 1.77 -5.10 20.19
C ASN A 252 1.98 -6.48 19.54
N ILE A 253 3.18 -6.74 19.05
CA ILE A 253 3.61 -7.99 18.41
C ILE A 253 4.42 -8.83 19.40
N PRO A 254 4.49 -10.16 19.22
CA PRO A 254 5.36 -11.01 20.02
C PRO A 254 6.82 -10.53 20.00
N GLU A 255 7.42 -10.43 21.17
CA GLU A 255 8.83 -10.06 21.37
C GLU A 255 9.80 -11.02 20.66
N THR A 256 9.39 -12.27 20.46
CA THR A 256 10.15 -13.31 19.73
C THR A 256 10.41 -12.97 18.26
N TRP A 257 9.72 -11.97 17.70
CA TRP A 257 10.00 -11.44 16.36
C TRP A 257 10.86 -10.17 16.36
N ASN A 258 11.29 -9.71 17.54
CA ASN A 258 12.26 -8.64 17.72
C ASN A 258 13.69 -9.20 17.83
N TYR A 259 14.11 -9.88 16.77
CA TYR A 259 15.38 -10.61 16.72
C TYR A 259 16.63 -9.74 16.91
N ALA A 260 16.59 -8.50 16.44
CA ALA A 260 17.72 -7.58 16.50
C ALA A 260 17.85 -6.82 17.84
N GLY A 261 17.04 -7.14 18.86
CA GLY A 261 17.12 -6.50 20.18
C GLY A 261 16.94 -4.97 20.14
N GLN A 262 16.23 -4.46 19.14
CA GLN A 262 15.97 -3.03 19.00
C GLN A 262 14.71 -2.71 19.81
N GLU A 263 14.90 -2.16 21.01
CA GLU A 263 13.84 -1.51 21.81
C GLU A 263 13.26 -0.28 21.10
#